data_AF-A0A428U8Y0-F1
#
_entry.id   AF-A0A428U8Y0-F1
#
_cell.length_a   1.000
_cell.length_b   1.000
_cell.length_c   1.000
_cell.angle_alpha   90.00
_cell.angle_beta   90.00
_cell.angle_gamma   90.00
#
_symmetry.space_group_name_H-M   'P 1'
#
loop_
_entity.id
_entity.type
_entity.pdbx_description
1 polymer ?
#
loop_
_entity_poly.entity_id
_entity_poly.type
_entity_poly.pdbx_seq_one_letter_code
_entity_poly.pdbx_strand_id
1 'polypeptide(L)'
;MRALDISLTGLLILAPLFHLLASPYTKVEESFNLQAAHDILIYGTPTQDVHQRLLDSYDHFTFPGAVPRTFLGAVLLAGLGQPVIALVGFQHAQLVVRGILATANIAALLTFKNALKRAYGPGVAGWWALFIASQFHINYYLSRTLPNMYAFGLSKSPISQ
;
A
#
# COMPACT_ATOMS: atom_id res chain seq x y z
N MET A 1 9.27 -18.30 -24.19
CA MET A 1 9.78 -17.31 -23.20
C MET A 1 8.83 -16.12 -22.99
N ARG A 2 8.34 -15.43 -24.02
CA ARG A 2 7.43 -14.28 -23.84
C ARG A 2 6.13 -14.60 -23.08
N ALA A 3 5.46 -15.71 -23.41
CA ALA A 3 4.24 -16.14 -22.71
C ALA A 3 4.46 -16.36 -21.21
N LEU A 4 5.56 -17.03 -20.83
CA LEU A 4 5.91 -17.25 -19.43
C LEU A 4 6.14 -15.93 -18.68
N ASP A 5 6.83 -14.97 -19.30
CA ASP A 5 7.06 -13.66 -18.69
C ASP A 5 5.75 -12.88 -18.45
N ILE A 6 4.81 -12.96 -19.39
CA ILE A 6 3.46 -12.39 -19.25
C ILE A 6 2.72 -13.07 -18.11
N SER A 7 2.69 -14.40 -18.08
CA SER A 7 2.02 -15.16 -17.02
C SER A 7 2.57 -14.85 -15.63
N LEU A 8 3.90 -14.81 -15.48
CA LEU A 8 4.55 -14.47 -14.21
C LEU A 8 4.28 -13.02 -13.78
N THR A 9 4.25 -12.08 -14.73
CA THR A 9 3.85 -10.69 -14.46
C THR A 9 2.40 -10.64 -13.99
N GLY A 10 1.51 -11.37 -14.65
CA GLY A 10 0.12 -11.50 -14.26
C GLY A 10 -0.03 -12.05 -12.84
N LEU A 11 0.73 -13.09 -12.47
CA LEU A 11 0.71 -13.63 -11.11
C LEU A 11 1.13 -12.61 -10.05
N LEU A 12 2.18 -11.82 -10.30
CA LEU A 12 2.63 -10.75 -9.40
C LEU A 12 1.59 -9.63 -9.20
N ILE A 13 0.63 -9.48 -10.12
CA ILE A 13 -0.46 -8.51 -10.02
C ILE A 13 -1.69 -9.14 -9.39
N LEU A 14 -2.08 -10.33 -9.86
CA LEU A 14 -3.35 -10.97 -9.50
C LEU A 14 -3.31 -11.58 -8.09
N ALA A 15 -2.19 -12.15 -7.64
CA ALA A 15 -2.13 -12.76 -6.32
C ALA A 15 -2.35 -11.73 -5.18
N PRO A 16 -1.71 -10.54 -5.19
CA PRO A 16 -2.00 -9.51 -4.19
C PRO A 16 -3.44 -8.98 -4.24
N LEU A 17 -3.99 -8.80 -5.44
CA LEU A 17 -5.38 -8.35 -5.62
C LEU A 17 -6.38 -9.40 -5.15
N PHE A 18 -6.10 -10.68 -5.39
CA PHE A 18 -6.89 -11.77 -4.84
C PHE A 18 -6.89 -11.72 -3.30
N HIS A 19 -5.72 -11.56 -2.67
CA HIS A 19 -5.65 -11.42 -1.22
C HIS A 19 -6.39 -10.18 -0.70
N LEU A 20 -6.33 -9.04 -1.39
CA LEU A 20 -7.09 -7.84 -1.04
C LEU A 20 -8.60 -8.14 -0.93
N LEU A 21 -9.15 -8.86 -1.92
CA LEU A 21 -10.58 -9.21 -1.96
C LEU A 21 -10.93 -10.35 -0.98
N ALA A 22 -10.11 -11.38 -0.92
CA ALA A 22 -10.35 -12.56 -0.08
C ALA A 22 -10.20 -12.29 1.42
N SER A 23 -9.51 -11.21 1.80
CA SER A 23 -9.27 -10.86 3.20
C SER A 23 -9.75 -9.44 3.53
N PRO A 24 -11.09 -9.25 3.61
CA PRO A 24 -11.69 -7.93 3.80
C PRO A 24 -11.41 -7.36 5.19
N TYR A 25 -11.32 -8.20 6.23
CA TYR A 25 -11.03 -7.76 7.59
C TYR A 25 -9.57 -7.31 7.77
N THR A 26 -9.36 -6.38 8.69
CA THR A 26 -8.09 -5.72 8.95
C THR A 26 -7.37 -6.38 10.11
N LYS A 27 -6.04 -6.40 10.06
CA LYS A 27 -5.25 -6.76 11.23
C LYS A 27 -5.17 -5.59 12.22
N VAL A 28 -4.86 -5.89 13.48
CA VAL A 28 -4.73 -4.87 14.53
C VAL A 28 -3.64 -3.86 14.23
N GLU A 29 -2.58 -4.25 13.52
CA GLU A 29 -1.47 -3.37 13.17
C GLU A 29 -1.84 -2.35 12.07
N GLU A 30 -2.92 -2.57 11.33
CA GLU A 30 -3.42 -1.68 10.28
C GLU A 30 -4.31 -0.56 10.82
N SER A 31 -4.92 -0.78 12.00
CA SER A 31 -5.95 0.11 12.56
C SER A 31 -5.51 1.57 12.57
N PHE A 32 -4.26 1.81 12.94
CA PHE A 32 -3.68 3.14 13.05
C PHE A 32 -3.72 3.94 11.74
N ASN A 33 -3.12 3.40 10.66
CA ASN A 33 -3.08 4.11 9.39
C ASN A 33 -4.45 4.13 8.69
N LEU A 34 -5.24 3.06 8.88
CA LEU A 34 -6.54 2.95 8.25
C LEU A 34 -7.57 3.89 8.88
N GLN A 35 -7.58 4.00 10.21
CA GLN A 35 -8.42 4.98 10.92
C GLN A 35 -7.97 6.40 10.64
N ALA A 36 -6.65 6.66 10.63
CA ALA A 36 -6.15 7.96 10.21
C ALA A 36 -6.61 8.36 8.81
N ALA A 37 -6.58 7.43 7.84
CA ALA A 37 -7.06 7.69 6.49
C ALA A 37 -8.58 7.92 6.47
N HIS A 38 -9.35 7.15 7.24
CA HIS A 38 -10.79 7.34 7.41
C HIS A 38 -11.11 8.73 7.95
N ASP A 39 -10.45 9.16 9.02
CA ASP A 39 -10.70 10.45 9.66
C ASP A 39 -10.35 11.61 8.73
N ILE A 40 -9.26 11.49 7.96
CA ILE A 40 -8.91 12.48 6.93
C ILE A 40 -9.95 12.52 5.81
N LEU A 41 -10.51 11.38 5.41
CA LEU A 41 -11.55 11.33 4.37
C LEU A 41 -12.89 11.91 4.84
N ILE A 42 -13.23 11.81 6.13
CA ILE A 42 -14.47 12.34 6.71
C ILE A 42 -14.33 13.82 7.09
N TYR A 43 -13.29 14.16 7.85
CA TYR A 43 -13.12 15.49 8.45
C TYR A 43 -12.22 16.41 7.64
N GLY A 44 -11.55 15.89 6.60
CA GLY A 44 -10.56 16.61 5.82
C GLY A 44 -9.21 16.72 6.52
N THR A 45 -8.23 17.30 5.83
CA THR A 45 -6.99 17.73 6.48
C THR A 45 -7.20 19.09 7.14
N PRO A 46 -6.80 19.32 8.40
CA PRO A 46 -6.86 20.65 9.01
C PRO A 46 -6.01 21.62 8.19
N THR A 47 -6.63 22.62 7.57
CA THR A 47 -5.94 23.67 6.78
C THR A 47 -5.85 25.01 7.51
N GLN A 48 -6.55 25.15 8.63
CA GLN A 48 -6.47 26.26 9.58
C GLN A 48 -6.42 25.69 11.01
N ASP A 49 -5.64 26.31 11.90
CA ASP A 49 -5.42 25.88 13.29
C ASP A 49 -5.03 24.41 13.43
N VAL A 50 -4.04 24.01 12.62
CA VAL A 50 -3.51 22.65 12.50
C VAL A 50 -3.20 22.05 13.88
N HIS A 51 -2.60 22.82 14.80
CA HIS A 51 -2.26 22.32 16.13
C HIS A 51 -3.49 22.05 17.01
N GLN A 52 -4.47 22.95 17.01
CA GLN A 52 -5.67 22.83 17.85
C GLN A 52 -6.60 21.71 17.35
N ARG A 53 -6.84 21.62 16.03
CA ARG A 53 -7.65 20.54 15.44
C ARG A 53 -6.96 19.18 15.49
N LEU A 54 -5.63 19.12 15.39
CA LEU A 54 -4.90 17.87 15.59
C LEU A 54 -5.09 17.34 17.02
N LEU A 55 -5.14 18.22 18.02
CA LEU A 55 -5.37 17.84 19.42
C LEU A 55 -6.83 17.45 19.70
N ASP A 56 -7.80 18.14 19.09
CA ASP A 56 -9.23 17.92 19.36
C ASP A 56 -9.85 16.76 18.55
N SER A 57 -9.32 16.47 17.35
CA SER A 57 -9.92 15.49 16.42
C SER A 57 -9.15 14.17 16.32
N TYR A 58 -7.92 14.10 16.83
CA TYR A 58 -7.09 12.89 16.75
C TYR A 58 -6.67 12.44 18.15
N ASP A 59 -7.23 11.30 18.59
CA ASP A 59 -6.95 10.66 19.89
C ASP A 59 -5.48 10.26 20.10
N HIS A 60 -4.68 10.28 19.02
CA HIS A 60 -3.28 9.88 18.98
C HIS A 60 -2.33 10.71 19.83
N PHE A 61 -2.72 11.94 20.18
CA PHE A 61 -1.94 12.76 21.12
C PHE A 61 -2.20 12.37 22.58
N THR A 62 -3.38 11.82 22.88
CA THR A 62 -3.78 11.34 24.20
C THR A 62 -3.28 9.92 24.48
N PHE A 63 -3.15 9.10 23.43
CA PHE A 63 -2.60 7.74 23.50
C PHE A 63 -1.43 7.55 22.54
N PRO A 64 -0.24 8.13 22.84
CA PRO A 64 0.95 7.88 22.04
C PRO A 64 1.30 6.39 22.12
N GLY A 65 1.09 5.67 21.01
CA GLY A 65 1.55 4.30 20.87
C GLY A 65 3.08 4.21 21.03
N ALA A 66 3.59 3.02 21.29
CA ALA A 66 5.01 2.79 21.62
C ALA A 66 6.04 3.15 20.52
N VAL A 67 5.62 3.68 19.35
CA VAL A 67 6.48 4.04 18.22
C VAL A 67 5.96 5.33 17.56
N PRO A 68 6.81 6.33 17.25
CA PRO A 68 6.40 7.52 16.50
C PRO A 68 5.90 7.11 15.11
N ARG A 69 4.63 7.37 14.81
CA ARG A 69 4.01 7.05 13.51
C ARG A 69 3.75 8.33 12.75
N THR A 70 4.12 8.34 11.48
CA THR A 70 3.88 9.48 10.59
C THR A 70 2.51 9.35 9.94
N PHE A 71 1.76 10.44 9.87
CA PHE A 71 0.44 10.49 9.21
C PHE A 71 0.53 10.63 7.69
N LEU A 72 1.72 10.87 7.14
CA LEU A 72 1.92 11.18 5.72
C LEU A 72 1.36 10.08 4.80
N GLY A 73 1.57 8.81 5.14
CA GLY A 73 1.03 7.69 4.36
C GLY A 73 -0.50 7.68 4.30
N ALA A 74 -1.16 7.94 5.44
CA ALA A 74 -2.61 8.02 5.53
C ALA A 74 -3.17 9.22 4.74
N VAL A 75 -2.54 10.40 4.85
CA VAL A 75 -2.91 11.60 4.07
C VAL A 75 -2.81 11.35 2.57
N LEU A 76 -1.72 10.73 2.11
CA LEU A 76 -1.52 10.43 0.70
C LEU A 76 -2.59 9.45 0.18
N LEU A 77 -2.88 8.37 0.91
CA LEU A 77 -3.91 7.43 0.48
C LEU A 77 -5.31 8.04 0.53
N ALA A 78 -5.63 8.87 1.54
CA ALA A 78 -6.90 9.57 1.63
C ALA A 78 -7.08 10.54 0.45
N GLY A 79 -6.07 11.37 0.16
CA GLY A 79 -6.10 12.32 -0.96
C GLY A 79 -6.23 11.64 -2.32
N LEU A 80 -5.48 10.56 -2.55
CA LEU A 80 -5.58 9.78 -3.80
C LEU A 80 -6.88 8.98 -3.90
N GLY A 81 -7.41 8.51 -2.76
CA GLY A 81 -8.64 7.73 -2.68
C GLY A 81 -9.90 8.56 -2.86
N GLN A 82 -9.89 9.82 -2.44
CA GLN A 82 -11.06 10.70 -2.45
C GLN A 82 -11.83 10.74 -3.79
N PRO A 83 -11.20 10.97 -4.97
CA PRO A 83 -11.93 10.98 -6.23
C PRO A 83 -12.56 9.62 -6.57
N VAL A 84 -11.90 8.52 -6.22
CA VAL A 84 -12.42 7.17 -6.47
C VAL A 84 -13.59 6.89 -5.52
N ILE A 85 -13.45 7.24 -4.24
CA ILE A 85 -14.49 7.07 -3.22
C ILE A 85 -15.73 7.90 -3.55
N ALA A 86 -15.56 9.11 -4.10
CA ALA A 86 -16.69 9.93 -4.57
C ALA A 86 -17.52 9.24 -5.66
N LEU A 87 -16.91 8.35 -6.45
CA LEU A 87 -17.59 7.59 -7.51
C LEU A 87 -18.22 6.29 -7.01
N VAL A 88 -17.53 5.57 -6.11
CA VAL A 88 -17.98 4.23 -5.67
C VAL A 88 -18.78 4.26 -4.36
N GLY A 89 -18.66 5.31 -3.56
CA GLY A 89 -19.28 5.46 -2.25
C GLY A 89 -18.34 5.13 -1.08
N PHE A 90 -18.59 5.80 0.04
CA PHE A 90 -17.74 5.72 1.23
C PHE A 90 -17.68 4.32 1.86
N GLN A 91 -18.71 3.49 1.66
CA GLN A 91 -18.71 2.09 2.11
C GLN A 91 -17.56 1.25 1.53
N HIS A 92 -16.92 1.72 0.44
CA HIS A 92 -15.77 1.08 -0.17
C HIS A 92 -14.43 1.79 0.13
N ALA A 93 -14.41 2.80 1.00
CA ALA A 93 -13.22 3.59 1.30
C ALA A 93 -12.02 2.73 1.72
N GLN A 94 -12.24 1.75 2.62
CA GLN A 94 -11.20 0.82 3.03
C GLN A 94 -10.62 0.03 1.86
N LEU A 95 -11.47 -0.50 0.98
CA LEU A 95 -11.04 -1.27 -0.19
C LEU A 95 -10.25 -0.40 -1.16
N VAL A 96 -10.70 0.84 -1.38
CA VAL A 96 -10.04 1.81 -2.26
C VAL A 96 -8.66 2.18 -1.72
N VAL A 97 -8.55 2.58 -0.46
CA VAL A 97 -7.29 2.96 0.21
C VAL A 97 -6.29 1.80 0.15
N ARG A 98 -6.72 0.58 0.48
CA ARG A 98 -5.89 -0.63 0.38
C ARG A 98 -5.51 -0.98 -1.05
N GLY A 99 -6.42 -0.76 -2.01
CA GLY A 99 -6.19 -0.96 -3.44
C GLY A 99 -5.13 -0.03 -3.99
N ILE A 100 -5.17 1.26 -3.63
CA ILE A 100 -4.16 2.25 -4.03
C ILE A 100 -2.78 1.84 -3.52
N LEU A 101 -2.68 1.45 -2.24
CA LEU A 101 -1.43 0.96 -1.67
C LEU A 101 -0.92 -0.30 -2.39
N ALA A 102 -1.83 -1.25 -2.68
CA ALA A 102 -1.49 -2.46 -3.42
C ALA A 102 -0.94 -2.12 -4.81
N THR A 103 -1.60 -1.21 -5.55
CA THR A 103 -1.15 -0.78 -6.88
C THR A 103 0.24 -0.15 -6.83
N ALA A 104 0.50 0.74 -5.86
CA ALA A 104 1.82 1.35 -5.69
C ALA A 104 2.91 0.30 -5.42
N ASN A 105 2.62 -0.66 -4.55
CA ASN A 105 3.60 -1.69 -4.20
C ASN A 105 3.79 -2.75 -5.30
N ILE A 106 2.74 -3.08 -6.06
CA ILE A 106 2.84 -3.91 -7.27
C ILE A 106 3.72 -3.20 -8.30
N ALA A 107 3.54 -1.90 -8.52
CA ALA A 107 4.38 -1.13 -9.44
C ALA A 107 5.86 -1.17 -9.02
N ALA A 108 6.16 -1.09 -7.72
CA ALA A 108 7.52 -1.28 -7.21
C ALA A 108 8.07 -2.69 -7.47
N LEU A 109 7.27 -3.75 -7.25
CA LEU A 109 7.66 -5.12 -7.58
C LEU A 109 7.98 -5.31 -9.07
N LEU A 110 7.15 -4.76 -9.94
CA LEU A 110 7.35 -4.85 -11.39
C LEU A 110 8.58 -4.06 -11.84
N THR A 111 8.82 -2.90 -11.24
CA THR A 111 10.04 -2.11 -11.48
C THR A 111 11.28 -2.90 -11.10
N PHE A 112 11.28 -3.54 -9.93
CA PHE A 112 12.38 -4.38 -9.48
C PHE A 112 12.57 -5.63 -10.35
N LYS A 113 11.49 -6.31 -10.75
CA LYS A 113 11.54 -7.42 -11.72
C LYS A 113 12.23 -7.00 -13.01
N ASN A 114 11.86 -5.83 -13.54
CA ASN A 114 12.41 -5.31 -14.78
C ASN A 114 13.89 -4.90 -14.62
N ALA A 115 14.27 -4.37 -13.46
CA ALA A 115 15.66 -4.09 -13.13
C ALA A 115 16.50 -5.38 -13.09
N LEU A 116 16.02 -6.43 -12.40
CA LEU A 116 16.65 -7.75 -12.38
C LEU A 116 16.78 -8.34 -13.78
N LYS A 117 15.74 -8.22 -14.61
CA LYS A 117 15.75 -8.70 -15.99
C LYS A 117 16.82 -8.01 -16.84
N ARG A 118 17.04 -6.71 -16.63
CA ARG A 118 18.08 -5.94 -17.31
C ARG A 118 19.49 -6.29 -16.82
N ALA A 119 19.66 -6.50 -15.52
CA ALA A 119 20.98 -6.75 -14.91
C ALA A 119 21.46 -8.21 -15.06
N TYR A 120 20.55 -9.18 -14.93
CA TYR A 120 20.89 -10.61 -14.83
C TYR A 120 20.15 -11.49 -15.87
N GLY A 121 19.39 -10.87 -16.76
CA GLY A 121 18.68 -11.56 -17.83
C GLY A 121 17.30 -12.12 -17.46
N PRO A 122 16.54 -12.60 -18.46
CA PRO A 122 15.15 -13.02 -18.29
C PRO A 122 14.96 -14.28 -17.44
N GLY A 123 15.94 -15.18 -17.40
CA GLY A 123 15.87 -16.40 -16.59
C GLY A 123 15.84 -16.10 -15.09
N VAL A 124 16.77 -15.26 -14.62
CA VAL A 124 16.87 -14.85 -13.20
C VAL A 124 15.61 -14.08 -12.78
N ALA A 125 15.17 -13.13 -13.60
CA ALA A 125 13.94 -12.38 -13.32
C ALA A 125 12.68 -13.27 -13.30
N GLY A 126 12.63 -14.30 -14.14
CA GLY A 126 11.55 -15.29 -14.15
C GLY A 126 11.52 -16.13 -12.87
N TRP A 127 12.67 -16.67 -12.45
CA TRP A 127 12.78 -17.43 -11.20
C TRP A 127 12.46 -16.59 -9.97
N TRP A 128 12.96 -15.34 -9.94
CA TRP A 128 12.62 -14.41 -8.88
C TRP A 128 11.12 -14.10 -8.85
N ALA A 129 10.49 -13.85 -10.01
CA ALA A 129 9.05 -13.60 -10.08
C ALA A 129 8.23 -14.80 -9.61
N LEU A 130 8.63 -16.03 -9.98
CA LEU A 130 8.00 -17.25 -9.52
C LEU A 130 8.13 -17.42 -8.00
N PHE A 131 9.33 -17.17 -7.45
CA PHE A 131 9.57 -17.21 -6.01
C PHE A 131 8.69 -16.22 -5.27
N ILE A 132 8.63 -14.96 -5.71
CA ILE A 132 7.79 -13.93 -5.09
C ILE A 132 6.30 -14.26 -5.22
N ALA A 133 5.85 -14.73 -6.40
CA ALA A 133 4.46 -15.10 -6.60
C ALA A 133 4.03 -16.27 -5.70
N SER A 134 4.94 -17.17 -5.30
CA SER A 134 4.63 -18.26 -4.37
C SER A 134 4.66 -17.85 -2.89
N GLN A 135 5.27 -16.72 -2.54
CA GLN A 135 5.35 -16.28 -1.16
C GLN A 135 4.02 -15.69 -0.69
N PHE A 136 3.35 -16.37 0.26
CA PHE A 136 2.15 -15.83 0.89
C PHE A 136 2.37 -14.43 1.49
N HIS A 137 3.48 -14.27 2.23
CA HIS A 137 3.73 -13.06 3.02
C HIS A 137 3.65 -11.79 2.16
N ILE A 138 4.44 -11.71 1.09
CA ILE A 138 4.48 -10.50 0.26
C ILE A 138 3.13 -10.27 -0.42
N ASN A 139 2.53 -11.30 -1.03
CA ASN A 139 1.26 -11.15 -1.74
C ASN A 139 0.12 -10.71 -0.81
N TYR A 140 0.08 -11.23 0.42
CA TYR A 140 -0.91 -10.84 1.41
C TYR A 140 -0.69 -9.41 1.93
N TYR A 141 0.56 -9.01 2.21
CA TYR A 141 0.86 -7.74 2.88
C TYR A 141 0.89 -6.53 1.95
N LEU A 142 1.08 -6.66 0.63
CA LEU A 142 1.19 -5.51 -0.31
C LEU A 142 -0.01 -4.54 -0.25
N SER A 143 -1.20 -5.03 0.12
CA SER A 143 -2.44 -4.23 0.24
C SER A 143 -2.76 -3.77 1.67
N ARG A 144 -1.92 -4.14 2.64
CA ARG A 144 -2.16 -3.92 4.06
C ARG A 144 -1.51 -2.61 4.48
N THR A 145 -2.24 -1.78 5.22
CA THR A 145 -1.82 -0.42 5.60
C THR A 145 -0.80 -0.42 6.75
N LEU A 146 0.23 -1.26 6.62
CA LEU A 146 1.32 -1.38 7.57
C LEU A 146 2.44 -0.39 7.21
N PRO A 147 3.15 0.20 8.19
CA PRO A 147 4.22 1.17 7.93
C PRO A 147 5.29 0.69 6.92
N ASN A 148 5.69 -0.58 7.01
CA ASN A 148 6.65 -1.17 6.07
C ASN A 148 6.13 -1.25 4.63
N MET A 149 4.82 -1.38 4.44
CA MET A 149 4.19 -1.42 3.12
C MET A 149 4.08 -0.04 2.49
N TYR A 150 4.03 1.04 3.27
CA TYR A 150 4.20 2.41 2.75
C TYR A 150 5.64 2.66 2.25
N ALA A 151 6.63 2.12 2.95
CA ALA A 151 8.05 2.27 2.59
C ALA A 151 8.54 1.28 1.53
N PHE A 152 7.72 0.28 1.17
CA PHE A 152 8.13 -0.84 0.34
C PHE A 152 8.60 -0.40 -1.06
N GLY A 153 7.93 0.59 -1.67
CA GLY A 153 8.35 1.15 -2.96
C GLY A 153 9.57 2.07 -2.89
N LEU A 154 9.79 2.73 -1.75
CA LEU A 154 10.88 3.69 -1.57
C LEU A 154 12.24 2.99 -1.44
N SER A 155 12.29 1.83 -0.78
CA SER A 155 13.53 1.05 -0.62
C SER A 155 14.03 0.38 -1.91
N LYS A 156 13.22 0.35 -2.97
CA LYS A 156 13.53 -0.36 -4.23
C LYS A 156 13.72 0.57 -5.43
N SER A 157 13.77 1.89 -5.19
CA SER A 157 14.12 2.84 -6.24
C SER A 157 15.61 2.70 -6.57
N PRO A 158 16.00 2.59 -7.85
CA PRO A 158 17.40 2.65 -8.27
C PRO A 158 18.11 3.95 -7.87
N ILE A 159 17.38 4.96 -7.40
CA ILE A 159 17.86 6.30 -7.09
C ILE A 159 18.74 6.34 -5.83
N SER A 160 18.83 5.25 -5.04
CA SER A 160 19.62 5.23 -3.80
C SER A 160 20.98 4.53 -3.88
N GLN A 161 21.55 4.29 -5.06
CA GLN A 161 22.95 3.83 -5.20
C GLN A 161 23.65 4.53 -6.36
#